data_AF-A0A9E0Y7A6-F1
#
_entry.id   AF-A0A9E0Y7A6-F1
#
_cell.length_a   1.000
_cell.length_b   1.000
_cell.length_c   1.000
_cell.angle_alpha   90.00
_cell.angle_beta   90.00
_cell.angle_gamma   90.00
#
_symmetry.space_group_name_H-M   'P 1'
#
loop_
_entity.id
_entity.type
_entity.pdbx_description
1 polymer ?
#
loop_
_entity_poly.entity_id
_entity_poly.type
_entity_poly.pdbx_seq_one_letter_code
_entity_poly.pdbx_strand_id
1 'polypeptide(L)'
;MKIFRPFSPFLLVLFCSVLFFNVRAEPFRCSSGDLDNLKPTIVPTPTNGGIREEIADKYLEKYNRWKEELLSTEYGRQQWELYAGNKNFILTITMSDKRGHGAGTDKYLWDEEGRFVGATITLGTKIEKGFPDPIYYPVMNSLSIGMDKYPIGGELLAATKMAHEFGHVNQTAKANRELLQTQSKLVPEYVAIFLKNGRNTQDKELLKLAEKMGGTPVEIWENREYWSEVSAMAYLKEKIGKENYYCTVFSKIQYNIESYAKPYEGRFESIGEFPDAACRK
;
A
#
# COMPACT_ATOMS: atom_id res chain seq x y z
N MET A 1 18.90 22.17 6.96
CA MET A 1 19.69 21.65 5.83
C MET A 1 19.36 20.16 5.69
N LYS A 2 18.48 19.78 4.75
CA LYS A 2 18.17 18.35 4.52
C LYS A 2 19.37 17.74 3.81
N ILE A 3 20.03 16.78 4.44
CA ILE A 3 21.18 16.07 3.87
C ILE A 3 20.62 15.21 2.74
N PHE A 4 20.95 15.56 1.49
CA PHE A 4 20.76 14.69 0.34
C PHE A 4 21.57 13.42 0.58
N ARG A 5 20.91 12.29 0.87
CA ARG A 5 21.60 11.04 1.13
C ARG A 5 22.04 10.43 -0.21
N PRO A 6 23.33 10.09 -0.39
CA PRO A 6 23.75 9.33 -1.55
C PRO A 6 23.12 7.94 -1.45
N PHE A 7 22.13 7.66 -2.30
CA PHE A 7 21.52 6.34 -2.42
C PHE A 7 22.58 5.34 -2.88
N SER A 8 22.54 4.12 -2.34
CA SER A 8 23.29 3.00 -2.90
C SER A 8 22.84 2.78 -4.35
N PRO A 9 23.75 2.86 -5.33
CA PRO A 9 23.40 2.68 -6.75
C PRO A 9 22.85 1.27 -7.04
N PHE A 10 22.99 0.31 -6.13
CA PHE A 10 22.49 -1.05 -6.29
C PHE A 10 20.97 -1.20 -6.12
N LEU A 11 20.29 -0.33 -5.35
CA LEU A 11 18.81 -0.39 -5.25
C LEU A 11 18.11 0.28 -6.44
N LEU A 12 18.76 1.26 -7.07
CA LEU A 12 18.14 2.07 -8.13
C LEU A 12 18.19 1.40 -9.51
N VAL A 13 19.17 0.53 -9.76
CA VAL A 13 19.26 -0.24 -11.01
C VAL A 13 18.13 -1.26 -11.13
N LEU A 14 17.59 -1.76 -10.01
CA LEU A 14 16.44 -2.69 -10.03
C LEU A 14 15.09 -2.03 -10.29
N PHE A 15 14.98 -0.70 -10.21
CA PHE A 15 13.72 0.03 -10.40
C PHE A 15 13.31 0.16 -11.89
N CYS A 16 14.18 -0.24 -12.82
CA CYS A 16 13.87 -0.32 -14.26
C CYS A 16 14.75 -1.31 -15.05
N SER A 17 15.58 -2.12 -14.40
CA SER A 17 16.57 -2.99 -15.07
C SER A 17 16.60 -4.42 -14.51
N VAL A 18 15.43 -5.05 -14.39
CA VAL A 18 15.35 -6.52 -14.43
C VAL A 18 14.89 -6.92 -15.83
N LEU A 19 15.81 -6.79 -16.77
CA LEU A 19 15.75 -7.52 -18.03
C LEU A 19 17.00 -8.41 -18.07
N PHE A 20 16.78 -9.64 -18.51
CA PHE A 20 17.76 -10.72 -18.69
C PHE A 20 18.14 -11.47 -17.39
N PHE A 21 17.29 -12.42 -16.98
CA PHE A 21 17.64 -13.85 -16.75
C PHE A 21 16.41 -14.60 -16.18
N ASN A 22 15.72 -15.35 -17.05
CA ASN A 22 14.91 -16.57 -16.83
C ASN A 22 14.26 -16.91 -15.46
N VAL A 23 13.62 -15.95 -14.79
CA VAL A 23 12.54 -16.24 -13.84
C VAL A 23 11.37 -15.30 -14.12
N ARG A 24 10.17 -15.85 -14.15
CA ARG A 24 8.88 -15.23 -14.52
C ARG A 24 8.38 -14.21 -13.47
N ALA A 25 9.25 -13.32 -13.00
CA ALA A 25 8.86 -12.13 -12.26
C ALA A 25 8.47 -11.07 -13.29
N GLU A 26 7.20 -10.69 -13.34
CA GLU A 26 6.81 -9.54 -14.17
C GLU A 26 7.60 -8.32 -13.69
N PRO A 27 8.27 -7.58 -14.59
CA PRO A 27 9.03 -6.41 -14.21
C PRO A 27 8.08 -5.42 -13.53
N PHE A 28 8.53 -4.84 -12.42
CA PHE A 28 7.87 -3.73 -11.76
C PHE A 28 7.71 -2.60 -12.78
N ARG A 29 6.58 -2.57 -13.48
CA ARG A 29 6.12 -1.37 -14.12
C ARG A 29 5.75 -0.47 -12.96
N CYS A 30 6.49 0.62 -12.77
CA CYS A 30 5.81 1.89 -12.46
C CYS A 30 4.84 2.11 -13.61
N SER A 31 3.71 1.40 -13.58
CA SER A 31 2.71 1.49 -14.62
C SER A 31 2.26 2.93 -14.51
N SER A 32 2.37 3.68 -15.61
CA SER A 32 1.80 5.01 -15.73
C SER A 32 0.36 5.07 -15.20
N GLY A 33 -0.35 3.93 -15.20
CA GLY A 33 -1.67 3.76 -14.59
C GLY A 33 -1.76 4.09 -13.09
N ASP A 34 -0.77 3.80 -12.25
CA ASP A 34 -0.84 4.12 -10.82
C ASP A 34 -0.59 5.63 -10.54
N LEU A 35 0.08 6.32 -11.46
CA LEU A 35 0.26 7.78 -11.41
C LEU A 35 -0.91 8.54 -12.03
N ASP A 36 -1.55 7.98 -13.07
CA ASP A 36 -2.79 8.53 -13.64
C ASP A 36 -3.94 8.53 -12.60
N ASN A 37 -3.91 7.58 -11.65
CA ASN A 37 -4.87 7.51 -10.53
C ASN A 37 -4.69 8.62 -9.47
N LEU A 38 -3.61 9.40 -9.53
CA LEU A 38 -3.37 10.49 -8.58
C LEU A 38 -3.96 11.83 -9.05
N LYS A 39 -4.41 11.94 -10.32
CA LYS A 39 -5.11 13.14 -10.79
C LYS A 39 -6.40 13.31 -9.99
N PRO A 40 -6.51 14.33 -9.13
CA PRO A 40 -7.69 14.49 -8.31
C PRO A 40 -8.85 14.90 -9.19
N THR A 41 -9.97 14.19 -9.02
CA THR A 41 -11.23 14.56 -9.64
C THR A 41 -11.99 15.44 -8.66
N ILE A 42 -12.32 16.67 -9.09
CA ILE A 42 -13.12 17.58 -8.27
C ILE A 42 -14.60 17.25 -8.46
N VAL A 43 -15.32 17.01 -7.36
CA VAL A 43 -16.73 16.63 -7.35
C VAL A 43 -17.47 17.39 -6.24
N PRO A 44 -18.80 17.56 -6.33
CA PRO A 44 -19.58 18.06 -5.20
C PRO A 44 -19.43 17.14 -3.97
N THR A 45 -19.36 17.71 -2.77
CA THR A 45 -19.36 16.92 -1.53
C THR A 45 -20.62 16.05 -1.49
N PRO A 46 -20.49 14.73 -1.29
CA PRO A 46 -21.64 13.85 -1.23
C PRO A 46 -22.45 14.13 0.04
N THR A 47 -23.76 13.89 -0.03
CA THR A 47 -24.69 14.03 1.11
C THR A 47 -25.27 12.68 1.55
N ASN A 48 -25.02 11.63 0.77
CA ASN A 48 -25.42 10.25 0.97
C ASN A 48 -24.23 9.30 0.77
N GLY A 49 -23.11 9.67 1.39
CA GLY A 49 -21.90 8.87 1.48
C GLY A 49 -22.06 7.57 2.25
N GLY A 50 -20.94 6.93 2.56
CA GLY A 50 -20.84 5.59 3.11
C GLY A 50 -19.95 4.70 2.25
N ILE A 51 -19.92 3.41 2.60
CA ILE A 51 -19.28 2.38 1.78
C ILE A 51 -20.29 1.88 0.74
N ARG A 52 -19.86 1.81 -0.53
CA ARG A 52 -20.59 1.23 -1.65
C ARG A 52 -19.89 -0.04 -2.11
N GLU A 53 -20.55 -1.17 -1.94
CA GLU A 53 -20.01 -2.48 -2.31
C GLU A 53 -20.49 -2.85 -3.71
N GLU A 54 -19.72 -2.47 -4.73
CA GLU A 54 -20.00 -2.74 -6.15
C GLU A 54 -19.38 -4.07 -6.57
N ILE A 55 -19.92 -5.16 -6.01
CA ILE A 55 -19.40 -6.53 -6.18
C ILE A 55 -20.33 -7.30 -7.12
N ALA A 56 -19.78 -7.84 -8.21
CA ALA A 56 -20.55 -8.70 -9.10
C ALA A 56 -20.97 -10.00 -8.38
N ASP A 57 -22.19 -10.48 -8.62
CA ASP A 57 -22.79 -11.63 -7.92
C ASP A 57 -21.88 -12.86 -7.84
N LYS A 58 -21.17 -13.17 -8.94
CA LYS A 58 -20.23 -14.31 -9.01
C LYS A 58 -19.07 -14.24 -8.00
N TYR A 59 -18.81 -13.07 -7.42
CA TYR A 59 -17.75 -12.84 -6.44
C TYR A 59 -18.27 -12.54 -5.04
N LEU A 60 -19.58 -12.31 -4.87
CA LEU A 60 -20.16 -11.83 -3.63
C LEU A 60 -19.89 -12.76 -2.43
N GLU A 61 -20.08 -14.06 -2.62
CA GLU A 61 -19.83 -15.05 -1.57
C GLU A 61 -18.37 -15.02 -1.08
N LYS A 62 -17.43 -14.94 -2.02
CA LYS A 62 -16.00 -14.90 -1.71
C LYS A 62 -15.61 -13.58 -1.02
N TYR A 63 -16.11 -12.47 -1.56
CA TYR A 63 -15.89 -11.15 -0.99
C TYR A 63 -16.40 -11.06 0.45
N ASN A 64 -17.59 -11.60 0.73
CA ASN A 64 -18.17 -11.61 2.07
C ASN A 64 -17.28 -12.35 3.07
N ARG A 65 -16.67 -13.48 2.69
CA ARG A 65 -15.70 -14.17 3.55
C ARG A 65 -14.48 -13.30 3.87
N TRP A 66 -13.93 -12.59 2.89
CA TRP A 66 -12.79 -11.70 3.13
C TRP A 66 -13.16 -10.51 4.02
N LYS A 67 -14.36 -9.94 3.80
CA LYS A 67 -14.90 -8.87 4.62
C LYS A 67 -15.14 -9.34 6.06
N GLU A 68 -15.76 -10.51 6.25
CA GLU A 68 -15.95 -11.12 7.57
C GLU A 68 -14.61 -11.35 8.28
N GLU A 69 -13.60 -11.84 7.56
CA GLU A 69 -12.24 -12.03 8.09
C GLU A 69 -11.59 -10.70 8.50
N LEU A 70 -11.76 -9.63 7.72
CA LEU A 70 -11.33 -8.28 8.10
C LEU A 70 -12.06 -7.79 9.36
N LEU A 71 -13.40 -7.90 9.38
CA LEU A 71 -14.25 -7.43 10.47
C LEU A 71 -14.17 -8.30 11.73
N SER A 72 -13.45 -9.42 11.69
CA SER A 72 -13.20 -10.26 12.86
C SER A 72 -12.31 -9.57 13.90
N THR A 73 -11.53 -8.56 13.51
CA THR A 73 -10.69 -7.76 14.41
C THR A 73 -11.33 -6.42 14.76
N GLU A 74 -10.89 -5.82 15.87
CA GLU A 74 -11.37 -4.50 16.27
C GLU A 74 -10.83 -3.42 15.35
N TYR A 75 -9.55 -3.52 14.98
CA TYR A 75 -8.93 -2.69 13.97
C TYR A 75 -9.74 -2.68 12.67
N GLY A 76 -10.10 -3.85 12.15
CA GLY A 76 -10.86 -3.98 10.91
C GLY A 76 -12.26 -3.35 10.99
N ARG A 77 -12.98 -3.54 12.10
CA ARG A 77 -14.27 -2.88 12.34
C ARG A 77 -14.13 -1.37 12.38
N GLN A 78 -13.13 -0.84 13.10
CA GLN A 78 -12.89 0.61 13.17
C GLN A 78 -12.58 1.22 11.80
N GLN A 79 -11.76 0.56 10.99
CA GLN A 79 -11.48 1.02 9.62
C GLN A 79 -12.75 1.06 8.77
N TRP A 80 -13.60 0.05 8.90
CA TRP A 80 -14.87 -0.02 8.18
C TRP A 80 -15.86 1.06 8.63
N GLU A 81 -16.05 1.21 9.94
CA GLU A 81 -17.00 2.14 10.55
C GLU A 81 -16.64 3.61 10.27
N LEU A 82 -15.34 3.93 10.19
CA LEU A 82 -14.84 5.26 9.84
C LEU A 82 -15.46 5.79 8.54
N TYR A 83 -15.74 4.91 7.58
CA TYR A 83 -16.29 5.26 6.27
C TYR A 83 -17.75 4.86 6.11
N ALA A 84 -18.21 3.76 6.71
CA ALA A 84 -19.58 3.27 6.55
C ALA A 84 -20.65 4.29 6.99
N GLY A 85 -20.38 5.04 8.06
CA GLY A 85 -21.29 6.07 8.59
C GLY A 85 -21.07 7.48 8.02
N ASN A 86 -20.05 7.68 7.19
CA ASN A 86 -19.64 9.02 6.76
C ASN A 86 -20.45 9.50 5.54
N LYS A 87 -21.50 10.29 5.80
CA LYS A 87 -22.36 10.84 4.74
C LYS A 87 -21.65 11.80 3.77
N ASN A 88 -20.50 12.34 4.16
CA ASN A 88 -19.71 13.29 3.36
C ASN A 88 -18.55 12.61 2.61
N PHE A 89 -18.50 11.28 2.62
CA PHE A 89 -17.44 10.52 1.96
C PHE A 89 -18.01 9.29 1.24
N ILE A 90 -17.58 9.02 0.01
CA ILE A 90 -17.94 7.78 -0.71
C ILE A 90 -16.71 6.88 -0.83
N LEU A 91 -16.74 5.73 -0.16
CA LEU A 91 -15.77 4.66 -0.38
C LEU A 91 -16.40 3.58 -1.26
N THR A 92 -15.95 3.43 -2.49
CA THR A 92 -16.42 2.33 -3.35
C THR A 92 -15.48 1.14 -3.21
N ILE A 93 -15.99 -0.06 -2.98
CA ILE A 93 -15.23 -1.30 -3.00
C ILE A 93 -15.74 -2.14 -4.17
N THR A 94 -14.84 -2.52 -5.07
CA THR A 94 -15.19 -3.30 -6.27
C THR A 94 -14.15 -4.39 -6.54
N MET A 95 -14.43 -5.25 -7.53
CA MET A 95 -13.55 -6.37 -7.91
C MET A 95 -13.21 -6.35 -9.40
N SER A 96 -11.97 -6.69 -9.74
CA SER A 96 -11.50 -6.70 -11.13
C SER A 96 -10.55 -7.87 -11.41
N ASP A 97 -10.86 -8.64 -12.45
CA ASP A 97 -9.98 -9.72 -12.94
C ASP A 97 -8.60 -9.19 -13.37
N LYS A 98 -8.52 -7.92 -13.80
CA LYS A 98 -7.26 -7.29 -14.23
C LYS A 98 -6.28 -7.07 -13.08
N ARG A 99 -6.75 -6.99 -11.83
CA ARG A 99 -5.89 -6.85 -10.63
C ARG A 99 -5.33 -8.20 -10.15
N GLY A 100 -5.91 -9.32 -10.59
CA GLY A 100 -5.38 -10.66 -10.30
C GLY A 100 -5.23 -10.96 -8.80
N HIS A 101 -3.97 -11.05 -8.34
CA HIS A 101 -3.60 -11.32 -6.95
C HIS A 101 -3.43 -10.04 -6.09
N GLY A 102 -3.47 -8.85 -6.70
CA GLY A 102 -3.26 -7.57 -6.02
C GLY A 102 -4.56 -6.87 -5.67
N ALA A 103 -4.45 -5.85 -4.83
CA ALA A 103 -5.47 -4.84 -4.61
C ALA A 103 -4.89 -3.46 -4.97
N GLY A 104 -5.72 -2.43 -4.97
CA GLY A 104 -5.23 -1.06 -5.12
C GLY A 104 -6.33 -0.05 -4.83
N THR A 105 -5.91 1.11 -4.32
CA THR A 105 -6.78 2.25 -4.04
C THR A 105 -6.57 3.33 -5.09
N ASP A 106 -7.62 3.63 -5.84
CA ASP A 106 -7.64 4.55 -6.97
C ASP A 106 -8.85 5.52 -6.92
N LYS A 107 -8.96 6.38 -7.95
CA LYS A 107 -10.04 7.36 -8.13
C LYS A 107 -10.29 8.26 -6.91
N TYR A 108 -9.24 8.94 -6.48
CA TYR A 108 -9.34 9.90 -5.39
C TYR A 108 -10.21 11.10 -5.78
N LEU A 109 -11.28 11.31 -5.00
CA LEU A 109 -12.24 12.39 -5.20
C LEU A 109 -12.02 13.48 -4.15
N TRP A 110 -12.04 14.72 -4.60
CA TRP A 110 -11.89 15.91 -3.76
C TRP A 110 -13.04 16.85 -4.03
N ASP A 111 -13.45 17.65 -3.05
CA ASP A 111 -14.38 18.75 -3.30
C ASP A 111 -13.67 20.06 -3.62
N GLU A 112 -14.46 21.09 -3.95
CA GLU A 112 -13.98 22.42 -4.27
C GLU A 112 -13.17 23.02 -3.11
N GLU A 113 -13.59 22.75 -1.86
CA GLU A 113 -12.88 23.18 -0.65
C GLU A 113 -11.57 22.41 -0.40
N GLY A 114 -11.29 21.37 -1.19
CA GLY A 114 -10.09 20.57 -1.09
C GLY A 114 -10.12 19.52 0.00
N ARG A 115 -11.31 19.12 0.44
CA ARG A 115 -11.50 17.97 1.31
C ARG A 115 -11.50 16.69 0.49
N PHE A 116 -10.95 15.63 1.06
CA PHE A 116 -10.99 14.30 0.47
C PHE A 116 -12.38 13.69 0.70
N VAL A 117 -13.13 13.45 -0.37
CA VAL A 117 -14.57 13.08 -0.31
C VAL A 117 -14.89 11.73 -0.96
N GLY A 118 -13.90 11.03 -1.50
CA GLY A 118 -14.11 9.66 -1.94
C GLY A 118 -12.88 8.96 -2.49
N ALA A 119 -12.98 7.63 -2.56
CA ALA A 119 -11.97 6.74 -3.13
C ALA A 119 -12.60 5.45 -3.64
N THR A 120 -11.87 4.71 -4.46
CA THR A 120 -12.23 3.36 -4.88
C THR A 120 -11.15 2.37 -4.48
N ILE A 121 -11.52 1.33 -3.72
CA ILE A 121 -10.68 0.16 -3.49
C ILE A 121 -11.07 -0.89 -4.53
N THR A 122 -10.13 -1.26 -5.40
CA THR A 122 -10.32 -2.33 -6.39
C THR A 122 -9.56 -3.58 -5.96
N LEU A 123 -10.30 -4.62 -5.60
CA LEU A 123 -9.74 -5.91 -5.22
C LEU A 123 -9.55 -6.81 -6.45
N GLY A 124 -8.43 -7.52 -6.53
CA GLY A 124 -8.27 -8.64 -7.44
C GLY A 124 -9.21 -9.80 -7.14
N THR A 125 -9.55 -10.58 -8.16
CA THR A 125 -10.46 -11.74 -7.97
C THR A 125 -9.77 -12.95 -7.33
N LYS A 126 -8.44 -12.83 -7.11
CA LYS A 126 -7.56 -13.82 -6.50
C LYS A 126 -6.68 -13.21 -5.38
N ILE A 127 -7.10 -12.14 -4.68
CA ILE A 127 -6.28 -11.50 -3.63
C ILE A 127 -5.92 -12.43 -2.46
N GLU A 128 -6.67 -13.51 -2.27
CA GLU A 128 -6.39 -14.58 -1.31
C GLU A 128 -5.14 -15.40 -1.67
N LYS A 129 -4.51 -15.12 -2.82
CA LYS A 129 -3.31 -15.80 -3.31
C LYS A 129 -2.22 -14.80 -3.66
N GLY A 130 -1.00 -15.31 -3.77
CA GLY A 130 0.16 -14.57 -4.22
C GLY A 130 0.66 -13.59 -3.16
N PHE A 131 1.94 -13.72 -2.84
CA PHE A 131 2.60 -12.84 -1.89
C PHE A 131 3.43 -11.80 -2.64
N PRO A 132 3.36 -10.53 -2.24
CA PRO A 132 4.16 -9.48 -2.87
C PRO A 132 5.64 -9.57 -2.49
N ASP A 133 6.49 -8.83 -3.17
CA ASP A 133 7.94 -8.78 -2.92
C ASP A 133 8.25 -8.13 -1.54
N PRO A 134 9.16 -8.72 -0.72
CA PRO A 134 9.47 -8.21 0.62
C PRO A 134 10.12 -6.82 0.63
N ILE A 135 10.74 -6.39 -0.48
CA ILE A 135 11.35 -5.05 -0.59
C ILE A 135 10.28 -3.98 -0.42
N TYR A 136 9.12 -4.23 -1.01
CA TYR A 136 8.04 -3.28 -1.17
C TYR A 136 6.94 -3.48 -0.14
N TYR A 137 6.74 -4.72 0.31
CA TYR A 137 5.62 -5.10 1.17
C TYR A 137 6.11 -6.00 2.30
N PRO A 138 6.92 -5.46 3.24
CA PRO A 138 7.56 -6.25 4.29
C PRO A 138 6.55 -6.98 5.19
N VAL A 139 5.36 -6.42 5.39
CA VAL A 139 4.30 -6.98 6.22
C VAL A 139 3.50 -8.01 5.44
N MET A 140 2.95 -7.66 4.28
CA MET A 140 2.16 -8.63 3.50
C MET A 140 3.01 -9.83 3.03
N ASN A 141 4.28 -9.61 2.69
CA ASN A 141 5.19 -10.70 2.35
C ASN A 141 5.42 -11.66 3.53
N SER A 142 5.37 -11.19 4.77
CA SER A 142 5.66 -12.01 5.95
C SER A 142 4.72 -13.22 6.07
N LEU A 143 3.51 -13.14 5.51
CA LEU A 143 2.55 -14.24 5.44
C LEU A 143 2.95 -15.36 4.47
N SER A 144 4.02 -15.19 3.68
CA SER A 144 4.57 -16.27 2.83
C SER A 144 5.42 -17.29 3.60
N ILE A 145 5.44 -17.25 4.95
CA ILE A 145 6.13 -18.28 5.74
C ILE A 145 5.57 -19.65 5.41
N GLY A 146 6.48 -20.63 5.28
CA GLY A 146 6.25 -21.92 4.65
C GLY A 146 4.85 -22.47 4.87
N MET A 147 4.05 -22.45 3.80
CA MET A 147 2.66 -22.94 3.79
C MET A 147 2.56 -24.40 4.27
N ASP A 148 3.69 -25.12 4.24
CA ASP A 148 3.83 -26.49 4.73
C ASP A 148 3.90 -26.60 6.27
N LYS A 149 4.31 -25.53 6.97
CA LYS A 149 4.45 -25.50 8.45
C LYS A 149 3.25 -24.87 9.13
N TYR A 150 2.67 -23.82 8.53
CA TYR A 150 1.51 -23.14 9.06
C TYR A 150 0.53 -22.86 7.90
N PRO A 151 -0.69 -23.39 7.93
CA PRO A 151 -1.69 -23.10 6.92
C PRO A 151 -2.23 -21.68 7.16
N ILE A 152 -1.51 -20.67 6.67
CA ILE A 152 -2.01 -19.31 6.59
C ILE A 152 -3.15 -19.31 5.57
N GLY A 153 -4.38 -19.11 6.06
CA GLY A 153 -5.58 -19.10 5.23
C GLY A 153 -5.53 -18.00 4.17
N GLY A 154 -6.10 -18.27 2.99
CA GLY A 154 -6.20 -17.27 1.93
C GLY A 154 -7.02 -16.06 2.35
N GLU A 155 -8.03 -16.27 3.19
CA GLU A 155 -8.85 -15.23 3.79
C GLU A 155 -8.00 -14.24 4.61
N LEU A 156 -7.05 -14.74 5.41
CA LEU A 156 -6.14 -13.91 6.21
C LEU A 156 -5.30 -13.00 5.30
N LEU A 157 -4.76 -13.52 4.20
CA LEU A 157 -4.01 -12.74 3.22
C LEU A 157 -4.90 -11.70 2.52
N ALA A 158 -6.12 -12.08 2.13
CA ALA A 158 -7.08 -11.17 1.50
C ALA A 158 -7.46 -10.02 2.43
N ALA A 159 -7.80 -10.31 3.70
CA ALA A 159 -8.15 -9.31 4.70
C ALA A 159 -6.96 -8.40 5.04
N THR A 160 -5.73 -8.94 5.08
CA THR A 160 -4.51 -8.14 5.27
C THR A 160 -4.29 -7.17 4.10
N LYS A 161 -4.50 -7.61 2.86
CA LYS A 161 -4.48 -6.73 1.67
C LYS A 161 -5.58 -5.67 1.74
N MET A 162 -6.79 -6.02 2.18
CA MET A 162 -7.86 -5.03 2.37
C MET A 162 -7.47 -3.98 3.43
N ALA A 163 -6.89 -4.40 4.56
CA ALA A 163 -6.40 -3.48 5.60
C ALA A 163 -5.30 -2.54 5.07
N HIS A 164 -4.41 -3.04 4.21
CA HIS A 164 -3.43 -2.22 3.48
C HIS A 164 -4.15 -1.14 2.63
N GLU A 165 -5.17 -1.50 1.86
CA GLU A 165 -5.92 -0.53 1.04
C GLU A 165 -6.65 0.54 1.87
N PHE A 166 -7.25 0.15 3.00
CA PHE A 166 -7.78 1.14 3.95
C PHE A 166 -6.70 2.10 4.45
N GLY A 167 -5.47 1.62 4.62
CA GLY A 167 -4.29 2.43 4.93
C GLY A 167 -4.06 3.55 3.91
N HIS A 168 -4.18 3.28 2.60
CA HIS A 168 -4.08 4.32 1.57
C HIS A 168 -5.20 5.35 1.66
N VAL A 169 -6.44 4.92 1.90
CA VAL A 169 -7.58 5.83 2.05
C VAL A 169 -7.34 6.76 3.24
N ASN A 170 -6.95 6.21 4.39
CA ASN A 170 -6.67 6.96 5.62
C ASN A 170 -5.51 7.95 5.45
N GLN A 171 -4.45 7.52 4.78
CA GLN A 171 -3.31 8.39 4.51
C GLN A 171 -3.72 9.55 3.61
N THR A 172 -4.48 9.26 2.55
CA THR A 172 -4.95 10.28 1.60
C THR A 172 -5.91 11.26 2.27
N ALA A 173 -6.77 10.80 3.18
CA ALA A 173 -7.67 11.64 3.97
C ALA A 173 -6.92 12.68 4.85
N LYS A 174 -5.67 12.39 5.22
CA LYS A 174 -4.80 13.27 5.99
C LYS A 174 -3.81 14.05 5.13
N ALA A 175 -3.75 13.76 3.83
CA ALA A 175 -2.78 14.35 2.92
C ALA A 175 -3.20 15.75 2.45
N ASN A 176 -2.22 16.54 2.04
CA ASN A 176 -2.47 17.83 1.39
C ASN A 176 -2.79 17.60 -0.10
N ARG A 177 -4.00 18.01 -0.53
CA ARG A 177 -4.46 17.95 -1.93
C ARG A 177 -3.45 18.56 -2.91
N GLU A 178 -2.91 19.73 -2.59
CA GLU A 178 -1.98 20.46 -3.46
C GLU A 178 -0.66 19.70 -3.63
N LEU A 179 -0.20 19.04 -2.56
CA LEU A 179 1.00 18.21 -2.63
C LEU A 179 0.76 16.99 -3.53
N LEU A 180 -0.38 16.30 -3.37
CA LEU A 180 -0.73 15.16 -4.23
C LEU A 180 -0.88 15.58 -5.70
N GLN A 181 -1.50 16.74 -5.98
CA GLN A 181 -1.56 17.32 -7.33
C GLN A 181 -0.17 17.58 -7.90
N THR A 182 0.70 18.18 -7.08
CA THR A 182 2.09 18.46 -7.47
C THR A 182 2.83 17.18 -7.82
N GLN A 183 2.74 16.15 -6.98
CA GLN A 183 3.35 14.84 -7.22
C GLN A 183 2.81 14.18 -8.49
N SER A 184 1.48 14.17 -8.68
CA SER A 184 0.83 13.60 -9.88
C SER A 184 1.33 14.22 -11.18
N LYS A 185 1.58 15.53 -11.16
CA LYS A 185 2.07 16.28 -12.32
C LYS A 185 3.55 16.06 -12.57
N LEU A 186 4.36 16.10 -11.52
CA LEU A 186 5.82 16.18 -11.64
C LEU A 186 6.51 14.81 -11.64
N VAL A 187 5.89 13.75 -11.11
CA VAL A 187 6.50 12.40 -11.14
C VAL A 187 6.72 11.92 -12.59
N PRO A 188 5.74 12.01 -13.52
CA PRO A 188 5.97 11.62 -14.92
C PRO A 188 7.11 12.40 -15.59
N GLU A 189 7.20 13.71 -15.31
CA GLU A 189 8.26 14.59 -15.82
C GLU A 189 9.63 14.16 -15.28
N TYR A 190 9.72 13.92 -13.97
CA TYR A 190 10.93 13.39 -13.33
C TYR A 190 11.38 12.08 -13.99
N VAL A 191 10.46 11.12 -14.16
CA VAL A 191 10.78 9.80 -14.74
C VAL A 191 11.26 9.94 -16.18
N ALA A 192 10.63 10.82 -16.98
CA ALA A 192 11.04 11.07 -18.35
C ALA A 192 12.49 11.60 -18.44
N ILE A 193 12.84 12.59 -17.60
CA ILE A 193 14.20 13.14 -17.54
C ILE A 193 15.19 12.09 -17.05
N PHE A 194 14.85 11.36 -16.00
CA PHE A 194 15.69 10.31 -15.42
C PHE A 194 16.03 9.20 -16.43
N LEU A 195 15.07 8.79 -17.26
CA LEU A 195 15.36 7.82 -18.32
C LEU A 195 16.21 8.44 -19.45
N LYS A 196 15.91 9.67 -19.85
CA LYS A 196 16.62 10.37 -20.93
C LYS A 196 18.07 10.70 -20.59
N ASN A 197 18.38 11.00 -19.33
CA ASN A 197 19.71 11.40 -18.88
C ASN A 197 20.62 10.21 -18.49
N GLY A 198 20.24 8.99 -18.84
CA GLY A 198 21.01 7.78 -18.53
C GLY A 198 20.92 7.36 -17.06
N ARG A 199 19.81 7.68 -16.38
CA ARG A 199 19.56 7.37 -14.96
C ARG A 199 20.50 8.12 -14.01
N ASN A 200 20.94 9.31 -14.38
CA ASN A 200 21.76 10.15 -13.53
C ASN A 200 20.89 10.86 -12.47
N THR A 201 20.91 10.36 -11.23
CA THR A 201 20.18 10.96 -10.10
C THR A 201 20.73 12.29 -9.62
N GLN A 202 21.93 12.69 -10.06
CA GLN A 202 22.56 13.97 -9.71
C GLN A 202 22.23 15.08 -10.71
N ASP A 203 21.36 14.81 -11.68
CA ASP A 203 20.87 15.82 -12.60
C ASP A 203 20.14 16.94 -11.86
N LYS A 204 20.55 18.19 -12.09
CA LYS A 204 20.04 19.36 -11.38
C LYS A 204 18.54 19.56 -11.55
N GLU A 205 17.97 19.13 -12.68
CA GLU A 205 16.53 19.22 -12.92
C GLU A 205 15.76 18.20 -12.08
N LEU A 206 16.26 16.97 -11.99
CA LEU A 206 15.69 15.94 -11.11
C LEU A 206 15.71 16.35 -9.64
N LEU A 207 16.83 16.91 -9.17
CA LEU A 207 16.96 17.40 -7.79
C LEU A 207 15.92 18.49 -7.49
N LYS A 208 15.69 19.42 -8.41
CA LYS A 208 14.66 20.47 -8.29
C LYS A 208 13.25 19.90 -8.28
N LEU A 209 12.97 18.91 -9.15
CA LEU A 209 11.66 18.25 -9.18
C LEU A 209 11.41 17.48 -7.88
N ALA A 210 12.39 16.72 -7.39
CA ALA A 210 12.29 16.00 -6.13
C ALA A 210 12.04 16.95 -4.95
N GLU A 211 12.74 18.09 -4.89
CA GLU A 211 12.51 19.11 -3.87
C GLU A 211 11.06 19.63 -3.89
N LYS A 212 10.52 19.95 -5.07
CA LYS A 212 9.13 20.42 -5.24
C LYS A 212 8.09 19.37 -4.83
N MET A 213 8.35 18.10 -5.13
CA MET A 213 7.45 17.00 -4.79
C MET A 213 7.56 16.54 -3.33
N GLY A 214 8.58 17.03 -2.60
CA GLY A 214 8.89 16.61 -1.24
C GLY A 214 9.67 15.29 -1.15
N GLY A 215 10.20 14.79 -2.26
CA GLY A 215 10.95 13.55 -2.38
C GLY A 215 11.09 13.09 -3.83
N THR A 216 11.95 12.11 -4.07
CA THR A 216 12.00 11.40 -5.36
C THR A 216 10.75 10.52 -5.54
N PRO A 217 10.41 10.10 -6.77
CA PRO A 217 9.28 9.20 -7.00
C PRO A 217 9.34 7.90 -6.16
N VAL A 218 10.54 7.36 -5.96
CA VAL A 218 10.75 6.15 -5.14
C VAL A 218 10.42 6.43 -3.68
N GLU A 219 10.97 7.50 -3.09
CA GLU A 219 10.71 7.86 -1.70
C GLU A 219 9.22 8.19 -1.47
N ILE A 220 8.56 8.84 -2.43
CA ILE A 220 7.12 9.12 -2.36
C ILE A 220 6.31 7.83 -2.37
N TRP A 221 6.65 6.90 -3.25
CA TRP A 221 5.99 5.60 -3.35
C TRP A 221 6.23 4.77 -2.09
N GLU A 222 7.48 4.61 -1.64
CA GLU A 222 7.84 3.89 -0.40
C GLU A 222 7.11 4.50 0.81
N ASN A 223 7.05 5.82 0.87
CA ASN A 223 6.34 6.51 1.93
C ASN A 223 4.84 6.15 1.93
N ARG A 224 4.20 6.04 0.78
CA ARG A 224 2.78 5.67 0.66
C ARG A 224 2.55 4.21 1.06
N GLU A 225 3.32 3.29 0.48
CA GLU A 225 3.15 1.86 0.75
C GLU A 225 3.47 1.49 2.19
N TYR A 226 4.55 2.02 2.78
CA TYR A 226 4.90 1.65 4.15
C TYR A 226 3.92 2.17 5.20
N TRP A 227 3.21 3.28 4.92
CA TRP A 227 2.09 3.69 5.79
C TRP A 227 0.89 2.74 5.68
N SER A 228 0.64 2.18 4.50
CA SER A 228 -0.39 1.15 4.30
C SER A 228 0.02 -0.21 4.90
N GLU A 229 1.30 -0.58 4.83
CA GLU A 229 1.83 -1.78 5.50
C GLU A 229 1.72 -1.68 7.03
N VAL A 230 1.85 -0.49 7.62
CA VAL A 230 1.56 -0.26 9.05
C VAL A 230 0.10 -0.59 9.39
N SER A 231 -0.84 -0.27 8.48
CA SER A 231 -2.26 -0.62 8.64
C SER A 231 -2.48 -2.13 8.55
N ALA A 232 -1.82 -2.80 7.61
CA ALA A 232 -1.80 -4.25 7.51
C ALA A 232 -1.20 -4.92 8.77
N MET A 233 -0.13 -4.34 9.34
CA MET A 233 0.52 -4.85 10.55
C MET A 233 -0.38 -4.72 11.77
N ALA A 234 -1.12 -3.61 11.90
CA ALA A 234 -2.09 -3.40 12.96
C ALA A 234 -3.21 -4.45 12.92
N TYR A 235 -3.75 -4.71 11.73
CA TYR A 235 -4.72 -5.79 11.53
C TYR A 235 -4.15 -7.16 11.93
N LEU A 236 -2.96 -7.52 11.42
CA LEU A 236 -2.33 -8.80 11.72
C LEU A 236 -2.05 -8.98 13.21
N LYS A 237 -1.58 -7.93 13.89
CA LYS A 237 -1.31 -7.98 15.33
C LYS A 237 -2.52 -8.45 16.13
N GLU A 238 -3.69 -7.91 15.83
CA GLU A 238 -4.94 -8.34 16.47
C GLU A 238 -5.38 -9.72 16.01
N LYS A 239 -5.31 -9.99 14.71
CA LYS A 239 -5.84 -11.21 14.12
C LYS A 239 -5.10 -12.45 14.57
N ILE A 240 -3.78 -12.41 14.53
CA ILE A 240 -2.92 -13.58 14.76
C ILE A 240 -2.22 -13.53 16.13
N GLY A 241 -2.52 -12.55 16.98
CA GLY A 241 -1.86 -12.32 18.27
C GLY A 241 -1.89 -13.50 19.25
N LYS A 242 -2.80 -14.47 19.04
CA LYS A 242 -2.94 -15.68 19.86
C LYS A 242 -2.56 -16.97 19.11
N GLU A 243 -2.15 -16.84 17.86
CA GLU A 243 -1.82 -17.97 16.99
C GLU A 243 -0.38 -18.45 17.23
N ASN A 244 -0.13 -19.74 17.07
CA ASN A 244 1.20 -20.33 17.29
C ASN A 244 2.27 -19.81 16.30
N TYR A 245 1.85 -19.27 15.15
CA TYR A 245 2.74 -18.70 14.14
C TYR A 245 2.93 -17.18 14.28
N TYR A 246 2.33 -16.53 15.29
CA TYR A 246 2.48 -15.10 15.56
C TYR A 246 3.94 -14.65 15.53
N CYS A 247 4.77 -15.32 16.32
CA CYS A 247 6.19 -15.02 16.44
C CYS A 247 6.94 -15.19 15.12
N THR A 248 6.63 -16.25 14.37
CA THR A 248 7.28 -16.50 13.08
C THR A 248 6.93 -15.40 12.07
N VAL A 249 5.67 -14.96 12.02
CA VAL A 249 5.24 -13.86 11.15
C VAL A 249 5.94 -12.56 11.56
N PHE A 250 5.86 -12.18 12.84
CA PHE A 250 6.40 -10.89 13.30
C PHE A 250 7.93 -10.82 13.27
N SER A 251 8.65 -11.92 13.52
CA SER A 251 10.10 -11.97 13.27
C SER A 251 10.44 -11.78 11.80
N LYS A 252 9.62 -12.31 10.88
CA LYS A 252 9.83 -12.09 9.44
C LYS A 252 9.49 -10.65 9.02
N ILE A 253 8.45 -10.04 9.60
CA ILE A 253 8.16 -8.61 9.40
C ILE A 253 9.39 -7.78 9.81
N GLN A 254 9.91 -8.01 11.01
CA GLN A 254 11.09 -7.31 11.52
C GLN A 254 12.29 -7.49 10.59
N TYR A 255 12.60 -8.73 10.20
CA TYR A 255 13.69 -9.02 9.26
C TYR A 255 13.51 -8.29 7.93
N ASN A 256 12.30 -8.30 7.36
CA ASN A 256 12.01 -7.61 6.11
C ASN A 256 12.17 -6.09 6.25
N ILE A 257 11.71 -5.49 7.35
CA ILE A 257 11.88 -4.06 7.63
C ILE A 257 13.36 -3.71 7.78
N GLU A 258 14.11 -4.45 8.59
CA GLU A 258 15.54 -4.21 8.80
C GLU A 258 16.34 -4.34 7.50
N SER A 259 15.95 -5.28 6.63
CA SER A 259 16.64 -5.55 5.36
C SER A 259 16.30 -4.53 4.27
N TYR A 260 15.04 -4.10 4.18
CA TYR A 260 14.55 -3.37 3.00
C TYR A 260 13.94 -2.00 3.31
N ALA A 261 13.33 -1.83 4.48
CA ALA A 261 12.61 -0.62 4.86
C ALA A 261 13.23 0.10 6.07
N LYS A 262 14.53 -0.11 6.35
CA LYS A 262 15.21 0.40 7.55
C LYS A 262 15.02 1.90 7.79
N PRO A 263 15.07 2.80 6.78
CA PRO A 263 14.82 4.23 6.98
C PRO A 263 13.41 4.57 7.50
N TYR A 264 12.47 3.62 7.42
CA TYR A 264 11.06 3.78 7.75
C TYR A 264 10.63 2.99 9.00
N GLU A 265 11.56 2.30 9.66
CA GLU A 265 11.33 1.44 10.82
C GLU A 265 10.47 2.09 11.91
N GLY A 266 10.74 3.35 12.25
CA GLY A 266 9.98 4.10 13.27
C GLY A 266 8.47 4.21 13.02
N ARG A 267 8.00 3.96 11.79
CA ARG A 267 6.56 3.88 11.51
C ARG A 267 5.93 2.61 12.03
N PHE A 268 6.65 1.50 11.90
CA PHE A 268 6.21 0.17 12.32
C PHE A 268 6.28 0.01 13.85
N GLU A 269 7.24 0.68 14.50
CA GLU A 269 7.36 0.71 15.97
C GLU A 269 6.08 1.26 16.66
N SER A 270 5.33 2.13 15.98
CA SER A 270 4.09 2.72 16.52
C SER A 270 2.97 1.69 16.74
N ILE A 271 3.03 0.52 16.08
CA ILE A 271 2.08 -0.58 16.26
C ILE A 271 2.41 -1.41 17.51
N GLY A 272 3.49 -1.10 18.22
CA GLY A 272 3.94 -1.71 19.47
C GLY A 272 5.21 -2.56 19.27
N GLU A 273 5.87 -2.89 20.38
CA GLU A 273 7.16 -3.59 20.37
C GLU A 273 7.09 -4.89 19.58
N PHE A 274 8.04 -5.07 18.64
CA PHE A 274 8.33 -6.39 18.11
C PHE A 274 8.62 -7.32 19.29
N PRO A 275 8.09 -8.55 19.28
CA PRO A 275 8.10 -9.40 20.47
C PRO A 275 9.51 -9.94 20.74
N ASP A 276 10.41 -9.11 21.26
CA ASP A 276 11.79 -9.52 21.57
C ASP A 276 11.87 -10.36 22.84
N ALA A 277 10.92 -10.22 23.78
CA ALA A 277 10.93 -10.99 25.03
C ALA A 277 9.97 -12.20 25.02
N ALA A 278 8.84 -12.13 24.32
CA ALA A 278 7.80 -13.17 24.37
C ALA A 278 8.00 -14.28 23.32
N CYS A 279 8.69 -13.99 22.22
CA CYS A 279 8.90 -14.92 21.11
C CYS A 279 10.25 -15.66 21.14
N ARG A 280 11.11 -15.38 22.13
CA ARG A 280 12.39 -16.08 22.37
C ARG A 280 12.27 -17.25 23.36
N LYS A 281 11.16 -18.01 23.32
CA LYS A 281 10.99 -19.23 24.13
C LYS A 281 11.07 -20.48 23.28
#